data_AF-A0A5E4RXW9-F1
#
_entry.id   AF-A0A5E4RXW9-F1
#
_cell.length_a   1.000
_cell.length_b   1.000
_cell.length_c   1.000
_cell.angle_alpha   90.00
_cell.angle_beta   90.00
_cell.angle_gamma   90.00
#
_symmetry.space_group_name_H-M   'P 1'
#
loop_
_entity.id
_entity.type
_entity.pdbx_description
1 polymer ?
#
loop_
_entity_poly.entity_id
_entity_poly.type
_entity_poly.pdbx_seq_one_letter_code
_entity_poly.pdbx_strand_id
1 'polypeptide(L)'
;MRHVRGHGGTLAHVLGAIGKFRFRHGHWPQRLYLYPETLAALVQDLTPLGFYRFQQRLDIVADLERDLFCADDNGNVSIYRIQMASDPAGIEAAAIWLGLLSIGGEKS
;
A
#
# COMPACT_ATOMS: atom_id res chain seq x y z
N MET A 1 -2.49 10.60 -14.97
CA MET A 1 -1.06 10.74 -14.58
C MET A 1 -0.57 9.40 -14.05
N ARG A 2 0.54 8.87 -14.56
CA ARG A 2 1.06 7.55 -14.16
C ARG A 2 1.92 7.71 -12.90
N HIS A 3 1.41 7.26 -11.75
CA HIS A 3 2.08 7.41 -10.44
C HIS A 3 3.18 6.37 -10.16
N VAL A 4 3.43 5.46 -11.10
CA VAL A 4 4.34 4.30 -11.01
C VAL A 4 5.52 4.46 -11.98
N ARG A 5 6.75 4.18 -11.50
CA ARG A 5 8.02 4.32 -12.25
C ARG A 5 8.68 2.97 -12.63
N GLY A 6 8.52 1.93 -11.81
CA GLY A 6 9.22 0.62 -11.95
C GLY A 6 8.35 -0.54 -12.44
N HIS A 7 8.82 -1.78 -12.27
CA HIS A 7 8.06 -3.01 -12.56
C HIS A 7 6.88 -3.23 -11.60
N GLY A 8 6.82 -2.48 -10.48
CA GLY A 8 5.65 -2.44 -9.60
C GLY A 8 5.48 -3.65 -8.69
N GLY A 9 6.52 -4.51 -8.57
CA GLY A 9 6.47 -5.72 -7.75
C GLY A 9 6.26 -5.40 -6.28
N THR A 10 7.06 -4.51 -5.71
CA THR A 10 6.92 -4.10 -4.30
C THR A 10 5.63 -3.33 -4.08
N LEU A 11 5.27 -2.43 -5.01
CA LEU A 11 4.00 -1.71 -4.95
C LEU A 11 2.80 -2.68 -4.90
N ALA A 12 2.77 -3.72 -5.73
CA ALA A 12 1.68 -4.69 -5.73
C ALA A 12 1.55 -5.44 -4.39
N HIS A 13 2.67 -5.80 -3.76
CA HIS A 13 2.66 -6.42 -2.43
C HIS A 13 2.13 -5.47 -1.34
N VAL A 14 2.56 -4.21 -1.37
CA VAL A 14 2.09 -3.19 -0.42
C VAL A 14 0.59 -2.93 -0.58
N LEU A 15 0.10 -2.78 -1.82
CA LEU A 15 -1.32 -2.62 -2.10
C LEU A 15 -2.12 -3.86 -1.67
N GLY A 16 -1.57 -5.06 -1.88
CA GLY A 16 -2.15 -6.31 -1.42
C GLY A 16 -2.27 -6.38 0.12
N ALA A 17 -1.27 -5.90 0.85
CA ALA A 17 -1.30 -5.83 2.31
C ALA A 17 -2.40 -4.89 2.82
N ILE A 18 -2.51 -3.69 2.23
CA ILE A 18 -3.53 -2.69 2.56
C ILE A 18 -4.93 -3.23 2.24
N GLY A 19 -5.10 -3.81 1.05
CA GLY A 19 -6.36 -4.43 0.63
C GLY A 19 -6.79 -5.57 1.55
N LYS A 20 -5.84 -6.43 1.95
CA LYS A 20 -6.08 -7.53 2.90
C LYS A 20 -6.50 -7.01 4.28
N PHE A 21 -5.87 -5.95 4.78
CA PHE A 21 -6.27 -5.33 6.03
C PHE A 21 -7.72 -4.85 5.96
N ARG A 22 -8.08 -4.13 4.89
CA ARG A 22 -9.48 -3.69 4.68
C ARG A 22 -10.45 -4.85 4.59
N PHE A 23 -10.12 -5.89 3.83
CA PHE A 23 -10.98 -7.05 3.71
C PHE A 23 -11.25 -7.71 5.07
N ARG A 24 -10.21 -7.80 5.92
CA ARG A 24 -10.31 -8.43 7.24
C ARG A 24 -11.05 -7.58 8.27
N HIS A 25 -10.81 -6.27 8.28
CA HIS A 25 -11.26 -5.38 9.37
C HIS A 25 -12.39 -4.41 8.96
N GLY A 26 -12.75 -4.36 7.68
CA GLY A 26 -13.85 -3.52 7.17
C GLY A 26 -13.50 -2.04 6.98
N HIS A 27 -12.30 -1.60 7.37
CA HIS A 27 -11.82 -0.22 7.21
C HIS A 27 -10.36 -0.19 6.76
N TRP A 28 -9.88 0.98 6.34
CA TRP A 28 -8.49 1.15 5.91
C TRP A 28 -7.53 1.21 7.12
N PRO A 29 -6.27 0.77 6.95
CA PRO A 29 -5.27 0.91 8.00
C PRO A 29 -4.84 2.38 8.17
N GLN A 30 -4.27 2.69 9.33
CA GLN A 30 -3.65 3.99 9.61
C GLN A 30 -2.12 3.92 9.53
N ARG A 31 -1.54 2.76 9.81
CA ARG A 31 -0.09 2.54 9.84
C ARG A 31 0.32 1.43 8.87
N LEU A 32 1.40 1.69 8.13
CA LEU A 32 2.05 0.75 7.24
C LEU A 32 3.49 0.56 7.72
N TYR A 33 3.82 -0.67 8.10
CA TYR A 33 5.14 -1.05 8.56
C TYR A 33 5.86 -1.82 7.48
N LEU A 34 7.11 -1.42 7.21
CA LEU A 34 7.94 -1.96 6.13
C LEU A 34 9.35 -2.18 6.64
N TYR A 35 9.97 -3.27 6.22
CA TYR A 35 11.43 -3.36 6.29
C TYR A 35 12.07 -2.22 5.47
N PRO A 36 13.19 -1.61 5.90
CA PRO A 36 13.76 -0.43 5.24
C PRO A 36 14.05 -0.63 3.75
N GLU A 37 14.49 -1.82 3.36
CA GLU A 37 14.78 -2.21 1.98
C GLU A 37 13.49 -2.27 1.14
N THR A 38 12.41 -2.76 1.72
CA THR A 38 11.08 -2.75 1.10
C THR A 38 10.57 -1.32 0.93
N LEU A 39 10.80 -0.45 1.92
CA LEU A 39 10.46 0.98 1.81
C LEU A 39 11.27 1.66 0.69
N ALA A 40 12.58 1.39 0.60
CA ALA A 40 13.42 1.92 -0.48
C ALA A 40 12.92 1.46 -1.86
N ALA A 41 12.59 0.18 -2.01
CA ALA A 41 12.01 -0.36 -3.24
C ALA A 41 10.65 0.27 -3.57
N LEU A 42 9.79 0.50 -2.57
CA LEU A 42 8.51 1.19 -2.77
C LEU A 42 8.70 2.62 -3.27
N VAL A 43 9.66 3.35 -2.70
CA VAL A 43 10.01 4.72 -3.14
C VAL A 43 10.53 4.72 -4.58
N GLN A 44 11.27 3.69 -4.99
CA GLN A 44 11.74 3.54 -6.36
C GLN A 44 10.61 3.20 -7.35
N ASP A 45 9.63 2.41 -6.91
CA ASP A 45 8.46 2.04 -7.72
C ASP A 45 7.49 3.21 -7.93
N LEU A 46 7.55 4.27 -7.11
CA LEU A 46 6.61 5.40 -7.12
C LEU A 46 7.22 6.71 -7.63
N THR A 47 6.37 7.55 -8.21
CA THR A 47 6.68 8.99 -8.34
C THR A 47 6.67 9.68 -6.97
N PRO A 48 7.35 10.83 -6.78
CA PRO A 48 7.27 11.60 -5.54
C PRO A 48 5.84 11.93 -5.13
N LEU A 49 4.99 12.29 -6.10
CA LEU A 49 3.57 12.51 -5.85
C LEU A 49 2.86 11.22 -5.44
N GLY A 50 3.19 10.09 -6.07
CA GLY A 50 2.67 8.78 -5.68
C GLY A 50 3.02 8.42 -4.24
N PHE A 51 4.28 8.60 -3.84
CA PHE A 51 4.72 8.35 -2.46
C PHE A 51 4.08 9.34 -1.47
N TYR A 52 3.96 10.62 -1.83
CA TYR A 52 3.26 11.62 -1.02
C TYR A 52 1.81 11.22 -0.74
N ARG A 53 1.10 10.60 -1.70
CA ARG A 53 -0.25 10.10 -1.47
C ARG A 53 -0.34 9.02 -0.40
N PHE A 54 0.68 8.16 -0.26
CA PHE A 54 0.74 7.23 0.86
C PHE A 54 0.83 7.98 2.18
N GLN A 55 1.79 8.92 2.29
CA GLN A 55 2.02 9.70 3.50
C GLN A 55 0.81 10.54 3.92
N GLN A 56 -0.07 10.92 3.00
CA GLN A 56 -1.31 11.63 3.31
C GLN A 56 -2.36 10.76 4.03
N ARG A 57 -2.31 9.43 3.88
CA ARG A 57 -3.32 8.50 4.41
C ARG A 57 -2.78 7.51 5.42
N LEU A 58 -1.48 7.27 5.39
CA LEU A 58 -0.79 6.27 6.17
C LEU A 58 0.40 6.92 6.86
N ASP A 59 0.57 6.60 8.13
CA ASP A 59 1.85 6.72 8.79
C ASP A 59 2.74 5.55 8.37
N ILE A 60 3.87 5.87 7.71
CA ILE A 60 4.79 4.90 7.14
C ILE A 60 5.96 4.73 8.10
N VAL A 61 6.06 3.53 8.67
CA VAL A 61 7.06 3.22 9.69
C VAL A 61 8.05 2.19 9.14
N ALA A 62 9.34 2.50 9.25
CA ALA A 62 10.40 1.53 9.00
C ALA A 62 10.54 0.62 10.22
N ASP A 63 10.45 -0.69 10.02
CA ASP A 63 10.46 -1.70 11.08
C ASP A 63 11.51 -2.78 10.75
N LEU A 64 12.43 -3.02 11.68
CA LEU A 64 13.54 -3.98 11.51
C LEU A 64 13.19 -5.39 11.98
N GLU A 65 12.00 -5.61 12.54
CA GLU A 65 11.60 -6.90 13.09
C GLU A 65 10.67 -7.68 12.16
N ARG A 66 9.95 -7.00 11.25
CA ARG A 66 8.88 -7.59 10.44
C ARG A 66 8.88 -7.08 9.00
N ASP A 67 8.70 -7.98 8.04
CA ASP A 67 8.80 -7.68 6.60
C ASP A 67 7.78 -6.64 6.08
N LEU A 68 6.47 -6.87 6.32
CA LEU A 68 5.38 -6.00 5.89
C LEU A 68 4.07 -6.29 6.68
N PHE A 69 3.53 -5.27 7.35
CA PHE A 69 2.22 -5.38 7.98
C PHE A 69 1.50 -4.03 8.08
N CYS A 70 0.17 -4.10 8.25
CA CYS A 70 -0.69 -2.95 8.45
C CYS A 70 -1.32 -2.99 9.85
N ALA A 71 -1.54 -1.82 10.45
CA ALA A 71 -2.21 -1.69 11.73
C ALA A 71 -3.12 -0.44 11.82
N ASP A 72 -3.97 -0.43 12.84
CA ASP A 72 -4.75 0.73 13.28
C ASP A 72 -4.56 1.00 14.79
N ASP A 73 -5.25 2.02 15.29
CA ASP A 73 -5.25 2.42 16.70
C ASP A 73 -6.14 1.54 17.60
N ASN A 74 -6.98 0.66 17.00
CA ASN A 74 -7.83 -0.29 17.73
C ASN A 74 -7.11 -1.61 18.03
N GLY A 75 -5.84 -1.75 17.64
CA GLY A 75 -5.06 -2.96 17.80
C GLY A 75 -5.29 -4.02 16.72
N ASN A 76 -6.00 -3.69 15.64
CA ASN A 76 -6.12 -4.56 14.48
C ASN A 76 -4.78 -4.63 13.75
N VAL A 77 -4.35 -5.85 13.41
CA VAL A 77 -3.10 -6.09 12.68
C VAL A 77 -3.31 -7.10 11.56
N SER A 78 -2.81 -6.79 10.38
CA SER A 78 -2.72 -7.73 9.26
C SER A 78 -1.30 -7.83 8.73
N ILE A 79 -0.68 -8.99 8.94
CA ILE A 79 0.64 -9.34 8.40
C ILE A 79 0.47 -9.87 6.97
N TYR A 80 1.24 -9.31 6.06
CA TYR A 80 1.30 -9.76 4.69
C TYR A 80 2.49 -10.71 4.53
N ARG A 81 2.24 -11.87 3.92
CA ARG A 81 3.29 -12.84 3.57
C ARG A 81 3.31 -12.95 2.05
N ILE A 82 4.49 -12.80 1.47
CA ILE A 82 4.73 -12.74 0.01
C ILE A 82 4.24 -14.01 -0.72
N GLN A 83 4.08 -15.14 -0.01
CA GLN A 83 3.60 -16.41 -0.57
C GLN A 83 2.07 -16.53 -0.70
N MET A 84 1.27 -15.57 -0.24
CA MET A 84 -0.18 -15.60 -0.45
C MET A 84 -0.58 -14.95 -1.77
N ALA A 85 -1.51 -15.58 -2.50
CA ALA A 85 -2.11 -15.00 -3.70
C ALA A 85 -2.67 -13.60 -3.39
N SER A 86 -2.16 -12.59 -4.10
CA SER A 86 -2.71 -11.24 -4.02
C SER A 86 -4.09 -11.22 -4.67
N ASP A 87 -5.09 -10.71 -3.96
CA ASP A 87 -6.41 -10.45 -4.50
C ASP A 87 -6.38 -9.20 -5.39
N PRO A 88 -6.60 -9.32 -6.72
CA PRO A 88 -6.57 -8.18 -7.63
C PRO A 88 -7.57 -7.08 -7.26
N ALA A 89 -8.75 -7.46 -6.75
CA ALA A 89 -9.77 -6.49 -6.34
C ALA A 89 -9.32 -5.67 -5.12
N GLY A 90 -8.68 -6.33 -4.15
CA GLY A 90 -8.05 -5.67 -3.00
C GLY A 90 -6.94 -4.70 -3.40
N ILE A 91 -6.08 -5.08 -4.36
CA ILE A 91 -5.03 -4.21 -4.89
C ILE A 91 -5.62 -2.97 -5.56
N GLU A 92 -6.61 -3.14 -6.42
CA GLU A 92 -7.27 -2.04 -7.13
C GLU A 92 -7.95 -1.08 -6.15
N ALA A 93 -8.72 -1.62 -5.20
CA ALA A 93 -9.38 -0.82 -4.17
C ALA A 93 -8.38 0.00 -3.36
N ALA A 94 -7.24 -0.58 -2.99
CA ALA A 94 -6.18 0.13 -2.26
C ALA A 94 -5.54 1.24 -3.12
N ALA A 95 -5.28 0.98 -4.41
CA ALA A 95 -4.70 1.96 -5.31
C ALA A 95 -5.65 3.15 -5.56
N ILE A 96 -6.94 2.88 -5.71
CA ILE A 96 -8.00 3.89 -5.81
C ILE A 96 -8.08 4.70 -4.51
N TRP A 97 -8.12 4.03 -3.36
CA TRP A 97 -8.18 4.68 -2.07
C TRP A 97 -6.97 5.60 -1.88
N LEU A 98 -5.77 5.16 -2.19
CA LEU A 98 -4.56 6.00 -2.15
C LEU A 98 -4.55 7.10 -3.23
N GLY A 99 -5.48 7.11 -4.17
CA GLY A 99 -5.51 8.09 -5.27
C GLY A 99 -4.35 7.91 -6.26
N LEU A 100 -3.81 6.70 -6.37
CA LEU A 100 -2.81 6.30 -7.37
C LEU A 100 -3.43 5.94 -8.71
N LEU A 101 -4.68 5.46 -8.66
CA LEU A 101 -5.54 5.25 -9.81
C LEU A 101 -6.77 6.15 -9.66
N SER A 102 -7.17 6.77 -10.76
CA SER A 102 -8.43 7.52 -10.80
C SER A 102 -9.54 6.60 -11.28
N ILE A 103 -10.69 6.64 -10.61
CA ILE A 103 -11.90 5.92 -11.04
C ILE A 103 -12.54 6.72 -12.18
N GLY A 104 -11.88 6.78 -13.33
CA GLY A 104 -12.40 7.39 -14.57
C GLY A 104 -12.55 8.92 -14.57
N GLY A 105 -11.94 9.56 -15.57
CA GLY A 105 -12.25 10.96 -15.89
C GLY A 105 -11.14 11.71 -16.63
N GLU A 106 -10.69 11.24 -17.79
CA GLU A 106 -10.36 12.20 -18.84
C GLU A 106 -11.65 12.92 -19.22
N LYS A 107 -11.88 14.11 -18.64
CA LYS A 107 -12.67 15.19 -19.25
C LYS A 107 -12.21 16.52 -18.66
N SER A 108 -11.23 17.14 -19.32
CA SER A 108 -11.43 18.37 -20.10
C SER A 108 -10.08 18.92 -20.57
#